data_AF-A0A672K5U6-F1
#
_entry.id   AF-A0A672K5U6-F1
#
_cell.length_a   1.000
_cell.length_b   1.000
_cell.length_c   1.000
_cell.angle_alpha   90.00
_cell.angle_beta   90.00
_cell.angle_gamma   90.00
#
_symmetry.space_group_name_H-M   'P 1'
#
loop_
_entity.id
_entity.type
_entity.pdbx_description
1 polymer ?
#
loop_
_entity_poly.entity_id
_entity_poly.type
_entity_poly.pdbx_seq_one_letter_code
_entity_poly.pdbx_strand_id
1 'polypeptide(L)'
;MSDWLYVVMHEVFFVACRSMTIGGVTFPLEQQSKDPQSVVYTGMYDTEGVTHTKSGERQPVQVNIQFTLAGLFETVWQVKFYNYSKRDHCQWGNSFNNIEYECKPNDTRTLMWINKELFL
;
A
#
# COMPACT_ATOMS: atom_id res chain seq x y z
N MET A 1 -2.32 7.64 19.09
CA MET A 1 -3.21 6.80 18.27
C MET A 1 -2.45 6.62 16.97
N SER A 2 -1.79 5.48 16.83
CA SER A 2 -0.99 5.12 15.67
C SER A 2 -1.96 4.58 14.63
N ASP A 3 -2.19 5.33 13.57
CA ASP A 3 -3.08 4.93 12.48
C ASP A 3 -2.34 3.89 11.63
N TRP A 4 -2.78 2.64 11.70
CA TRP A 4 -2.20 1.52 10.98
C TRP A 4 -2.81 1.43 9.58
N LEU A 5 -1.98 1.32 8.54
CA LEU A 5 -2.46 0.94 7.21
C LEU A 5 -2.49 -0.59 7.12
N TYR A 6 -3.68 -1.17 7.13
CA TYR A 6 -3.88 -2.59 6.85
C TYR A 6 -3.95 -2.80 5.33
N VAL A 7 -2.94 -3.45 4.76
CA VAL A 7 -2.95 -3.85 3.35
C VAL A 7 -3.44 -5.29 3.27
N VAL A 8 -4.72 -5.49 2.95
CA VAL A 8 -5.26 -6.83 2.67
C VAL A 8 -5.16 -7.08 1.16
N MET A 9 -4.32 -8.03 0.76
CA MET A 9 -4.18 -8.43 -0.63
C MET A 9 -5.00 -9.68 -0.91
N HIS A 10 -5.83 -9.65 -1.95
CA HIS A 10 -6.52 -10.82 -2.48
C HIS A 10 -5.86 -11.22 -3.80
N GLU A 11 -5.11 -12.32 -3.80
CA GLU A 11 -4.42 -12.82 -4.99
C GLU A 11 -5.09 -14.06 -5.58
N VAL A 12 -5.36 -14.05 -6.89
CA VAL A 12 -5.90 -15.23 -7.63
C VAL A 12 -4.78 -16.16 -8.14
N PHE A 13 -3.51 -15.84 -7.89
CA PHE A 13 -2.38 -16.68 -8.25
C PHE A 13 -1.43 -16.85 -7.06
N PHE A 14 -0.94 -18.07 -6.83
CA PHE A 14 -0.05 -18.45 -5.72
C PHE A 14 1.35 -17.79 -5.80
N VAL A 15 1.45 -16.45 -5.66
CA VAL A 15 2.72 -15.75 -5.81
C VAL A 15 3.15 -15.13 -4.48
N ALA A 16 4.23 -15.64 -3.90
CA ALA A 16 4.69 -15.11 -2.64
C ALA A 16 5.26 -13.67 -2.81
N CYS A 17 4.82 -12.76 -1.93
CA CYS A 17 5.48 -11.49 -1.65
C CYS A 17 6.13 -11.56 -0.25
N ARG A 18 7.22 -10.79 -0.04
CA ARG A 18 8.01 -10.84 1.20
C ARG A 18 8.23 -9.49 1.87
N SER A 19 8.12 -8.42 1.10
CA SER A 19 8.33 -7.07 1.59
C SER A 19 7.55 -6.08 0.75
N MET A 20 7.26 -4.95 1.37
CA MET A 20 6.67 -3.78 0.73
C MET A 20 7.57 -2.59 1.02
N THR A 21 7.66 -1.66 0.07
CA THR A 21 8.34 -0.38 0.26
C THR A 21 7.33 0.74 0.12
N ILE A 22 7.30 1.65 1.10
CA ILE A 22 6.49 2.88 1.07
C ILE A 22 7.41 4.05 1.35
N GLY A 23 7.48 5.02 0.43
CA GLY A 23 8.27 6.24 0.62
C GLY A 23 9.76 5.99 0.86
N GLY A 24 10.31 4.89 0.33
CA GLY A 24 11.70 4.47 0.54
C GLY A 24 11.96 3.62 1.79
N VAL A 25 10.95 3.38 2.63
CA VAL A 25 11.04 2.48 3.79
C VAL A 25 10.56 1.10 3.38
N THR A 26 11.45 0.11 3.42
CA THR A 26 11.12 -1.30 3.16
C THR A 26 10.86 -2.04 4.47
N PHE A 27 9.74 -2.74 4.56
CA PHE A 27 9.36 -3.54 5.72
C PHE A 27 8.88 -4.94 5.29
N PRO A 28 9.04 -5.95 6.16
CA PRO A 28 8.65 -7.31 5.85
C PRO A 28 7.13 -7.48 5.81
N LEU A 29 6.69 -8.45 5.01
CA LEU A 29 5.32 -8.93 4.95
C LEU A 29 5.24 -10.33 5.57
N GLU A 30 4.34 -10.51 6.53
CA GLU A 30 4.05 -11.79 7.18
C GLU A 30 2.77 -12.39 6.62
N GLN A 31 2.86 -13.61 6.08
CA GLN A 31 1.68 -14.33 5.62
C GLN A 31 0.81 -14.74 6.81
N GLN A 32 -0.43 -14.27 6.85
CA GLN A 32 -1.41 -14.59 7.90
C GLN A 32 -2.26 -15.80 7.55
N SER A 33 -2.72 -15.87 6.30
CA SER A 33 -3.56 -16.98 5.81
C SER A 33 -3.31 -17.25 4.34
N LYS A 34 -3.69 -18.46 3.92
CA LYS A 34 -3.59 -18.92 2.54
C LYS A 34 -4.70 -19.92 2.27
N ASP A 35 -5.55 -19.61 1.31
CA ASP A 35 -6.59 -20.49 0.78
C ASP A 35 -6.45 -20.60 -0.75
N PRO A 36 -7.27 -21.42 -1.44
CA PRO A 36 -7.15 -21.59 -2.89
C PRO A 36 -7.45 -20.33 -3.73
N GLN A 37 -8.09 -19.31 -3.16
CA GLN A 37 -8.53 -18.09 -3.83
C GLN A 37 -7.74 -16.85 -3.41
N SER A 38 -7.06 -16.88 -2.27
CA SER A 38 -6.34 -15.72 -1.74
C SER A 38 -5.20 -16.07 -0.79
N VAL A 39 -4.23 -15.16 -0.69
CA VAL A 39 -3.17 -15.19 0.32
C VAL A 39 -3.14 -13.83 0.99
N VAL A 40 -3.25 -13.80 2.32
CA VAL A 40 -3.24 -12.56 3.09
C VAL A 40 -1.86 -12.36 3.69
N TYR A 41 -1.30 -11.19 3.42
CA TYR A 41 -0.03 -10.72 3.99
C TYR A 41 -0.28 -9.47 4.83
N THR A 42 0.41 -9.36 5.96
CA THR A 42 0.37 -8.19 6.82
C THR A 42 1.76 -7.61 6.95
N GLY A 43 1.88 -6.28 6.86
CA GLY A 43 3.09 -5.56 7.20
C GLY A 43 2.75 -4.30 7.97
N MET A 44 3.73 -3.75 8.67
CA MET A 44 3.59 -2.52 9.43
C MET A 44 4.48 -1.45 8.81
N TYR A 45 3.86 -0.39 8.31
CA TYR A 45 4.56 0.83 7.93
C TYR A 45 4.47 1.84 9.08
N ASP A 46 5.59 2.05 9.76
CA ASP A 46 5.68 3.06 10.81
C ASP A 46 5.85 4.46 10.19
N THR A 47 5.03 5.40 10.64
CA THR A 47 5.06 6.80 10.21
C THR A 47 5.72 7.71 11.24
N GLU A 48 6.27 7.16 12.33
CA GLU A 48 7.05 7.92 13.29
C GLU A 48 8.24 8.62 12.60
N GLY A 49 8.41 9.91 12.89
CA GLY A 49 9.46 10.73 12.29
C GLY A 49 9.20 11.19 10.86
N VAL A 50 8.10 10.77 10.20
CA VAL A 50 7.72 11.30 8.88
C VAL A 50 7.39 12.78 9.02
N THR A 51 8.08 13.61 8.22
CA THR A 51 7.90 15.07 8.26
C THR A 51 6.52 15.44 7.75
N HIS A 52 5.83 16.30 8.50
CA HIS A 52 4.50 16.79 8.11
C HIS A 52 4.57 17.53 6.76
N THR A 53 3.53 17.33 5.95
CA THR A 53 3.43 17.98 4.65
C THR A 53 3.09 19.46 4.80
N LYS A 54 3.69 20.30 3.95
CA LYS A 54 3.40 21.73 3.88
C LYS A 54 1.91 21.97 3.56
N SER A 55 1.36 23.05 4.11
CA SER A 55 -0.05 23.42 3.86
C SER A 55 -0.32 23.63 2.37
N GLY A 56 -1.48 23.19 1.89
CA GLY A 56 -1.90 23.29 0.49
C GLY A 56 -1.30 22.25 -0.47
N GLU A 57 -0.32 21.46 -0.02
CA GLU A 57 0.39 20.49 -0.88
C GLU A 57 0.05 19.04 -0.51
N ARG A 58 0.20 18.13 -1.47
CA ARG A 58 0.24 16.67 -1.30
C ARG A 58 1.60 16.17 -1.78
N GLN A 59 2.10 15.11 -1.17
CA GLN A 59 3.38 14.52 -1.54
C GLN A 59 3.15 13.20 -2.29
N PRO A 60 3.86 12.98 -3.41
CA PRO A 60 3.90 11.67 -4.03
C PRO A 60 4.71 10.71 -3.14
N VAL A 61 4.09 9.60 -2.76
CA VAL A 61 4.74 8.52 -2.01
C VAL A 61 4.76 7.29 -2.90
N GLN A 62 5.97 6.87 -3.31
CA GLN A 62 6.15 5.64 -4.09
C GLN A 62 5.81 4.43 -3.22
N VAL A 63 5.05 3.51 -3.78
CA VAL A 63 4.71 2.23 -3.18
C VAL A 63 5.10 1.11 -4.12
N ASN A 64 5.82 0.11 -3.60
CA ASN A 64 6.18 -1.06 -4.38
C ASN A 64 6.10 -2.37 -3.58
N ILE A 65 5.78 -3.46 -4.28
CA ILE A 65 5.77 -4.82 -3.73
C ILE A 65 6.33 -5.77 -4.79
N GLN A 66 7.33 -6.54 -4.43
CA GLN A 66 7.91 -7.54 -5.33
C GLN A 66 7.20 -8.88 -5.18
N PHE A 67 6.68 -9.40 -6.28
CA PHE A 67 6.09 -10.73 -6.37
C PHE A 67 7.07 -11.68 -7.07
N THR A 68 7.25 -12.87 -6.51
CA THR A 68 8.29 -13.83 -6.95
C THR A 68 8.11 -14.28 -8.42
N LEU A 69 6.87 -14.28 -8.95
CA LEU A 69 6.53 -14.79 -10.28
C LEU A 69 5.59 -13.88 -11.09
N ALA A 70 5.21 -12.72 -10.53
CA ALA A 70 4.28 -11.77 -11.14
C ALA A 70 4.95 -10.43 -11.48
N GLY A 71 6.18 -10.22 -11.02
CA GLY A 71 6.92 -8.98 -11.22
C GLY A 71 6.68 -7.98 -10.10
N LEU A 72 7.03 -6.73 -10.39
CA LEU A 72 6.93 -5.62 -9.45
C LEU A 72 5.55 -4.96 -9.54
N PHE A 73 4.86 -4.83 -8.42
CA PHE A 73 3.76 -3.88 -8.27
C PHE A 73 4.36 -2.51 -7.95
N GLU A 74 3.93 -1.47 -8.65
CA GLU A 74 4.34 -0.10 -8.41
C GLU A 74 3.16 0.86 -8.57
N THR A 75 2.99 1.75 -7.59
CA THR A 75 2.04 2.86 -7.65
C THR A 75 2.57 4.08 -6.90
N VAL A 76 1.92 5.23 -7.09
CA VAL A 76 2.24 6.48 -6.38
C VAL A 76 1.00 6.95 -5.64
N TRP A 77 1.07 6.94 -4.30
CA TRP A 77 0.02 7.53 -3.48
C TRP A 77 0.22 9.04 -3.35
N GLN A 78 -0.88 9.80 -3.41
CA GLN A 78 -0.89 11.23 -3.12
C GLN A 78 -1.26 11.43 -1.65
N VAL A 79 -0.25 11.48 -0.78
CA VAL A 79 -0.43 11.47 0.68
C VAL A 79 -0.24 12.87 1.26
N LYS A 80 -0.89 13.12 2.39
CA LYS A 80 -0.65 14.30 3.20
C LYS A 80 -0.50 13.91 4.66
N PHE A 81 0.68 14.16 5.23
CA PHE A 81 0.96 13.90 6.64
C PHE A 81 0.63 15.14 7.45
N TYR A 82 -0.35 15.05 8.35
CA TYR A 82 -0.73 16.14 9.23
C TYR A 82 0.10 16.13 10.51
N ASN A 83 0.40 17.33 11.01
CA ASN A 83 0.85 17.49 12.39
C ASN A 83 -0.29 17.03 13.33
N TYR A 84 0.05 16.38 14.45
CA TYR A 84 -0.91 15.94 15.46
C TYR A 84 -1.86 17.06 15.95
N SER A 85 -1.38 18.31 16.02
CA SER A 85 -2.19 19.49 16.35
C SER A 85 -3.30 19.78 15.34
N LYS A 86 -3.22 19.23 14.12
CA LYS A 86 -4.19 19.36 13.03
C LYS A 86 -4.87 18.04 12.67
N ARG A 87 -4.89 17.05 13.58
CA ARG A 87 -5.48 15.73 13.33
C ARG A 87 -6.95 15.75 12.90
N ASP A 88 -7.70 16.79 13.25
CA ASP A 88 -9.10 16.95 12.81
C ASP A 88 -9.21 17.10 11.28
N HIS A 89 -8.13 17.54 10.62
CA HIS A 89 -8.06 17.60 9.16
C HIS A 89 -7.96 16.20 8.51
N CYS A 90 -7.59 15.15 9.26
CA CYS A 90 -7.61 13.77 8.76
C CYS A 90 -9.05 13.31 8.47
N GLN A 91 -10.06 13.99 9.02
CA GLN A 91 -11.47 13.69 8.78
C GLN A 91 -12.03 14.40 7.53
N TRP A 92 -11.22 15.21 6.86
CA TRP A 92 -11.66 15.95 5.69
C TRP A 92 -11.62 15.06 4.45
N GLY A 93 -12.78 14.54 4.08
CA GLY A 93 -12.98 13.69 2.92
C GLY A 93 -13.82 12.47 3.26
N ASN A 94 -13.85 11.52 2.33
CA ASN A 94 -14.41 10.21 2.62
C ASN A 94 -13.34 9.38 3.33
N SER A 95 -13.66 8.87 4.51
CA SER A 95 -12.85 7.83 5.14
C SER A 95 -13.00 6.54 4.32
N PHE A 96 -11.88 5.88 4.10
CA PHE A 96 -11.81 4.54 3.55
C PHE A 96 -10.87 3.73 4.45
N ASN A 97 -11.08 2.42 4.53
CA ASN A 97 -10.20 1.52 5.28
C ASN A 97 -9.24 0.80 4.35
N ASN A 98 -9.63 0.65 3.07
CA ASN A 98 -8.94 -0.21 2.13
C ASN A 98 -8.70 0.54 0.80
N ILE A 99 -7.57 0.23 0.16
CA ILE A 99 -7.36 0.55 -1.25
C ILE A 99 -7.26 -0.79 -1.98
N GLU A 100 -8.16 -1.04 -2.92
CA GLU A 100 -8.16 -2.24 -3.74
C GLU A 100 -7.56 -1.96 -5.11
N TYR A 101 -6.62 -2.80 -5.51
CA TYR A 101 -5.96 -2.74 -6.81
C TYR A 101 -6.27 -3.99 -7.63
N GLU A 102 -6.88 -3.81 -8.80
CA GLU A 102 -7.00 -4.88 -9.79
C GLU A 102 -5.77 -4.82 -10.71
N CYS A 103 -4.92 -5.85 -10.62
CA CYS A 103 -3.65 -5.88 -11.33
C CYS A 103 -3.51 -7.11 -12.24
N LYS A 104 -2.71 -6.99 -13.29
CA LYS A 104 -2.26 -8.12 -14.11
C LYS A 104 -0.77 -8.05 -14.39
N PRO A 105 -0.02 -9.16 -14.34
CA PRO A 105 1.37 -9.17 -14.80
C PRO A 105 1.46 -8.76 -16.28
N ASN A 106 2.51 -8.05 -16.64
CA ASN A 106 2.86 -7.79 -18.03
C ASN A 106 3.40 -9.08 -18.71
N ASP A 107 3.58 -9.02 -20.02
CA ASP A 107 3.99 -10.19 -20.82
C ASP A 107 5.33 -10.79 -20.36
N THR A 108 6.26 -9.95 -19.89
CA THR A 108 7.58 -10.37 -19.39
C THR A 108 7.57 -10.79 -17.93
N ARG A 109 6.44 -10.65 -17.21
CA ARG A 109 6.29 -10.86 -15.76
C ARG A 109 7.32 -10.13 -14.91
N THR A 110 7.74 -8.95 -15.37
CA THR A 110 8.68 -8.08 -14.65
C THR A 110 7.96 -6.96 -13.92
N LEU A 111 6.76 -6.60 -14.36
CA LEU A 111 5.93 -5.52 -13.82
C LEU A 111 4.46 -5.94 -13.81
N MET A 112 3.68 -5.41 -12.88
CA MET A 112 2.23 -5.53 -12.89
C MET A 112 1.56 -4.24 -13.36
N TRP A 113 0.61 -4.37 -14.27
CA TRP A 113 -0.26 -3.30 -14.72
C TRP A 113 -1.47 -3.18 -13.81
N ILE A 114 -1.73 -1.96 -13.33
CA ILE A 114 -2.91 -1.62 -12.55
C ILE A 114 -4.03 -1.26 -13.51
N ASN A 115 -5.11 -2.05 -13.52
CA ASN A 115 -6.30 -1.81 -14.35
C ASN A 115 -7.33 -0.94 -13.63
N LYS A 116 -7.40 -1.07 -12.29
CA LYS A 116 -8.40 -0.41 -11.46
C LYS A 116 -7.86 -0.12 -10.07
N GLU A 117 -8.25 1.03 -9.52
CA GLU A 117 -8.01 1.45 -8.13
C GLU A 117 -9.36 1.84 -7.51
N LEU A 118 -9.64 1.34 -6.31
CA LEU A 118 -10.85 1.64 -5.55
C LEU A 118 -10.49 2.01 -4.11
N PHE A 119 -11.18 3.01 -3.57
CA PHE A 119 -11.07 3.45 -2.18
C PHE A 119 -12.37 3.07 -1.46
N LEU A 120 -12.31 2.10 -0.54
CA LEU A 120 -13.47 1.50 0.13
C LEU A 120 -13.48 1.74 1.64
#